data_AF-A0A3M8CIG3-F1
#
_entry.id   AF-A0A3M8CIG3-F1
#
_cell.length_a   1.000
_cell.length_b   1.000
_cell.length_c   1.000
_cell.angle_alpha   90.00
_cell.angle_beta   90.00
_cell.angle_gamma   90.00
#
_symmetry.space_group_name_H-M   'P 1'
#
loop_
_entity.id
_entity.type
_entity.pdbx_description
1 polymer ?
#
loop_
_entity_poly.entity_id
_entity_poly.type
_entity_poly.pdbx_seq_one_letter_code
_entity_poly.pdbx_strand_id
1 'polypeptide(L)'
;MMDALENRIAYLRGLADGLDVGTQTSEGKMLAEMIEILDEMHAEIHVLHSRIEETEDYVEAIDEDLEDIERLLFEDEDDLYETVGDCPEDDVDLDLDASDDMYAYDPQEEEEFETSYEFTCPSCQKGIMLHEGKDEEGYLHYVIEPYPQSKGFEPINPT
;
A
#
# COMPACT_ATOMS: atom_id res chain seq x y z
N MET A 1 29.78 -1.29 -2.27
CA MET A 1 30.00 -0.36 -3.42
C MET A 1 29.85 1.10 -2.97
N MET A 2 28.92 1.38 -2.05
CA MET A 2 28.72 2.69 -1.41
C MET A 2 29.97 3.24 -0.69
N ASP A 3 30.68 2.40 0.06
CA ASP A 3 31.89 2.82 0.80
C ASP A 3 33.01 3.33 -0.11
N ALA A 4 33.10 2.81 -1.34
CA ALA A 4 34.09 3.28 -2.30
C ALA A 4 33.78 4.69 -2.81
N LEU A 5 32.50 5.08 -2.87
CA LEU A 5 32.08 6.42 -3.24
C LEU A 5 32.33 7.40 -2.09
N GLU A 6 32.00 7.02 -0.86
CA GLU A 6 32.28 7.79 0.35
C GLU A 6 33.77 8.12 0.48
N ASN A 7 34.62 7.10 0.35
CA ASN A 7 36.08 7.27 0.40
C ASN A 7 36.61 8.23 -0.68
N ARG A 8 35.99 8.24 -1.87
CA ARG A 8 36.36 9.14 -2.97
C ARG A 8 35.90 10.57 -2.73
N ILE A 9 34.71 10.77 -2.15
CA ILE A 9 34.21 12.10 -1.76
C ILE A 9 35.09 12.66 -0.64
N ALA A 10 35.41 11.86 0.38
CA ALA A 10 36.32 12.25 1.46
C ALA A 10 37.72 12.63 0.95
N TYR A 11 38.26 11.86 0.00
CA TYR A 11 39.52 12.19 -0.66
C TYR A 11 39.44 13.51 -1.44
N LEU A 12 38.35 13.76 -2.18
CA LEU A 12 38.15 15.01 -2.91
C LEU A 12 38.05 16.22 -1.97
N ARG A 13 37.35 16.08 -0.85
CA ARG A 13 37.24 17.12 0.19
C ARG A 13 38.60 17.46 0.78
N GLY A 14 39.36 16.44 1.19
CA GLY A 14 40.72 16.63 1.69
C GLY A 14 41.68 17.24 0.66
N LEU A 15 41.52 16.91 -0.62
CA LEU A 15 42.29 17.52 -1.71
C LEU A 15 41.92 18.99 -1.92
N ALA A 16 40.62 19.32 -1.88
CA ALA A 16 40.12 20.68 -2.01
C ALA A 16 40.64 21.57 -0.86
N ASP A 17 40.60 21.06 0.38
CA ASP A 17 41.14 21.74 1.56
C ASP A 17 42.65 21.97 1.45
N GLY A 18 43.40 20.96 1.01
CA GLY A 18 44.85 21.05 0.84
C GLY A 18 45.31 22.03 -0.25
N LEU A 19 44.43 22.30 -1.22
CA LEU A 19 44.66 23.24 -2.33
C LEU A 19 44.06 24.62 -2.07
N ASP A 20 43.44 24.84 -0.91
CA ASP A 20 42.75 26.09 -0.55
C ASP A 20 41.65 26.47 -1.58
N VAL A 21 40.97 25.45 -2.13
CA VAL A 21 39.86 25.61 -3.07
C VAL A 21 38.64 26.11 -2.29
N GLY A 22 38.03 27.22 -2.75
CA GLY A 22 36.85 27.80 -2.10
C GLY A 22 37.10 29.13 -1.38
N THR A 23 38.34 29.47 -1.07
CA THR A 23 38.64 30.68 -0.28
C THR A 23 38.91 31.92 -1.14
N GLN A 24 39.47 31.75 -2.35
CA GLN A 24 40.03 32.86 -3.12
C GLN A 24 39.26 33.22 -4.41
N THR A 25 38.67 32.25 -5.12
CA THR A 25 38.04 32.46 -6.44
C THR A 25 36.57 32.06 -6.46
N SER A 26 35.80 32.66 -7.36
CA SER A 26 34.40 32.29 -7.63
C SER A 26 34.24 30.84 -8.04
N GLU A 27 35.15 30.36 -8.88
CA GLU A 27 35.23 29.00 -9.38
C GLU A 27 35.56 28.03 -8.25
N GLY A 28 36.46 28.40 -7.34
CA GLY A 28 36.78 27.60 -6.17
C GLY A 28 35.58 27.44 -5.23
N LYS A 29 34.82 28.52 -5.01
CA LYS A 29 33.58 28.46 -4.20
C LYS A 29 32.55 27.54 -4.81
N MET A 30 32.36 27.62 -6.13
CA MET A 30 31.47 26.72 -6.85
C MET A 30 31.90 25.26 -6.70
N LEU A 31 33.20 24.96 -6.84
CA LEU A 31 33.72 23.60 -6.67
C LEU A 31 33.54 23.07 -5.24
N ALA A 32 33.73 23.91 -4.23
CA ALA A 32 33.49 23.53 -2.84
C ALA A 32 32.01 23.15 -2.61
N GLU A 33 31.08 23.99 -3.07
CA GLU A 33 29.64 23.69 -3.00
C GLU A 33 29.26 22.41 -3.78
N MET A 34 29.91 22.15 -4.92
CA MET A 34 29.67 20.90 -5.66
C MET A 34 30.11 19.66 -4.85
N ILE A 35 31.19 19.76 -4.08
CA ILE A 35 31.66 18.64 -3.23
C ILE A 35 30.67 18.41 -2.08
N GLU A 36 30.15 19.48 -1.47
CA GLU A 36 29.12 19.39 -0.42
C GLU A 36 27.84 18.73 -0.94
N ILE A 37 27.35 19.15 -2.10
CA ILE A 37 26.15 18.54 -2.72
C ILE A 37 26.38 17.05 -3.02
N LEU A 38 27.58 16.66 -3.48
CA LEU A 38 27.90 15.26 -3.72
C LEU A 38 27.88 14.41 -2.44
N ASP A 39 28.29 15.00 -1.31
CA ASP A 39 28.26 14.36 0.01
C ASP A 39 26.81 14.18 0.50
N GLU A 40 25.99 15.21 0.39
CA GLU A 40 24.55 15.14 0.70
C GLU A 40 23.84 14.10 -0.18
N MET A 41 24.13 14.09 -1.47
CA MET A 41 23.58 13.09 -2.40
C MET A 41 24.00 11.66 -2.01
N HIS A 42 25.25 11.46 -1.59
CA HIS A 42 25.73 10.15 -1.14
C HIS A 42 24.98 9.69 0.12
N ALA A 43 24.77 10.58 1.07
CA ALA A 43 24.01 10.28 2.29
C ALA A 43 22.56 9.88 1.99
N GLU A 44 21.86 10.63 1.15
CA GLU A 44 20.49 10.31 0.73
C GLU A 44 20.42 8.97 -0.02
N ILE A 45 21.38 8.71 -0.91
CA ILE A 45 21.48 7.42 -1.62
C ILE A 45 21.72 6.27 -0.64
N HIS A 46 22.55 6.47 0.39
CA HIS A 46 22.77 5.44 1.41
C HIS A 46 21.49 5.13 2.17
N VAL A 47 20.71 6.15 2.57
CA VAL A 47 19.42 5.95 3.25
C VAL A 47 18.44 5.21 2.34
N LEU A 48 18.38 5.57 1.06
CA LEU A 48 17.54 4.87 0.08
C LEU A 48 17.94 3.40 -0.06
N HIS A 49 19.23 3.10 -0.11
CA HIS A 49 19.70 1.72 -0.24
C HIS A 49 19.29 0.86 0.97
N SER A 50 19.44 1.38 2.19
CA SER A 50 18.98 0.66 3.39
C SER A 50 17.47 0.41 3.40
N ARG A 51 16.68 1.36 2.89
CA ARG A 51 15.22 1.17 2.75
C ARG A 51 14.86 0.13 1.69
N ILE A 52 15.66 0.04 0.63
CA ILE A 52 15.49 -1.00 -0.40
C ILE A 52 15.81 -2.36 0.20
N GLU A 53 16.91 -2.51 0.93
CA GLU A 53 17.25 -3.76 1.63
C GLU A 53 16.11 -4.18 2.57
N GLU A 54 15.55 -3.26 3.37
CA GLU A 54 14.39 -3.56 4.22
C GLU A 54 13.17 -3.99 3.41
N THR A 55 12.95 -3.40 2.22
CA THR A 55 11.84 -3.77 1.34
C THR A 55 12.06 -5.15 0.73
N GLU A 56 13.29 -5.49 0.36
CA GLU A 56 13.66 -6.83 -0.12
C GLU A 56 13.36 -7.88 0.95
N ASP A 57 13.71 -7.62 2.21
CA ASP A 57 13.39 -8.49 3.35
C ASP A 57 11.87 -8.69 3.51
N TYR A 58 11.06 -7.63 3.38
CA TYR A 58 9.60 -7.74 3.44
C TYR A 58 9.03 -8.54 2.27
N VAL A 59 9.59 -8.40 1.07
CA VAL A 59 9.13 -9.14 -0.11
C VAL A 59 9.47 -10.63 0.04
N GLU A 60 10.65 -10.97 0.56
CA GLU A 60 11.02 -12.37 0.86
C GLU A 60 10.09 -12.96 1.92
N ALA A 61 9.75 -12.21 2.97
CA ALA A 61 8.79 -12.67 3.97
C ALA A 61 7.39 -12.92 3.40
N ILE A 62 6.93 -12.07 2.46
CA ILE A 62 5.65 -12.29 1.77
C ILE A 62 5.72 -13.54 0.90
N ASP A 63 6.83 -13.77 0.18
CA ASP A 63 7.02 -14.96 -0.66
C ASP A 63 6.97 -16.24 0.18
N GLU A 64 7.62 -16.26 1.36
CA GLU A 64 7.57 -17.38 2.31
C GLU A 64 6.14 -17.63 2.83
N ASP A 65 5.42 -16.58 3.23
CA ASP A 65 4.03 -16.68 3.70
C ASP A 65 3.10 -17.21 2.59
N LEU A 66 3.32 -16.79 1.34
CA LEU A 66 2.55 -17.27 0.19
C LEU A 66 2.86 -18.74 -0.12
N GLU A 67 4.12 -19.17 -0.03
CA GLU A 67 4.51 -20.57 -0.20
C GLU A 67 3.76 -21.48 0.80
N ASP A 68 3.62 -21.04 2.04
CA ASP A 68 2.87 -21.78 3.06
C ASP A 68 1.37 -21.88 2.72
N ILE A 69 0.77 -20.80 2.19
CA ILE A 69 -0.63 -20.80 1.74
C ILE A 69 -0.80 -21.73 0.53
N GLU A 70 0.11 -21.67 -0.44
CA GLU A 70 0.08 -22.52 -1.63
C GLU A 70 0.12 -24.00 -1.24
N ARG A 71 1.00 -24.38 -0.32
CA ARG A 71 1.08 -25.76 0.22
C ARG A 71 -0.17 -26.19 1.00
N LEU A 72 -0.94 -25.26 1.57
CA LEU A 72 -2.20 -25.57 2.26
C LEU A 72 -3.35 -25.78 1.28
N LEU A 73 -3.35 -25.07 0.15
CA LEU A 73 -4.43 -25.11 -0.83
C LEU A 73 -4.21 -26.19 -1.90
N PHE A 74 -2.97 -26.44 -2.29
CA PHE A 74 -2.60 -27.41 -3.31
C PHE A 74 -1.94 -28.63 -2.65
N GLU A 75 -2.57 -29.80 -2.79
CA GLU A 75 -2.11 -31.05 -2.15
C GLU A 75 -0.92 -31.70 -2.92
N ASP A 76 -0.73 -31.37 -4.20
CA ASP A 76 0.35 -31.89 -5.07
C ASP A 76 1.17 -30.73 -5.67
N GLU A 77 2.51 -30.85 -5.67
CA GLU A 77 3.45 -29.84 -6.21
C GLU A 77 3.25 -29.54 -7.71
N ASP A 78 2.65 -30.47 -8.46
CA ASP A 78 2.34 -30.30 -9.88
C ASP A 78 1.19 -29.31 -10.13
N ASP A 79 0.33 -29.07 -9.14
CA ASP A 79 -0.79 -28.12 -9.22
C ASP A 79 -0.37 -26.68 -8.84
N LEU A 80 0.77 -26.50 -8.15
CA LEU A 80 1.35 -25.17 -7.86
C LEU A 80 1.82 -24.44 -9.13
N TYR A 81 2.16 -25.20 -10.16
CA TYR A 81 2.65 -24.69 -11.44
C TYR A 81 1.73 -25.10 -12.59
N GLU A 82 0.41 -25.00 -12.40
CA GLU A 82 -0.48 -24.90 -13.57
C GLU A 82 -0.08 -23.62 -14.34
N THR A 83 0.93 -23.77 -15.21
CA THR A 83 1.14 -22.91 -16.36
C THR A 83 -0.23 -22.74 -16.96
N VAL A 84 -0.72 -21.49 -17.02
CA VAL A 84 -1.92 -21.10 -17.76
C VAL A 84 -1.90 -21.89 -19.06
N GLY A 85 -2.62 -23.01 -19.04
CA GLY A 85 -2.47 -24.03 -20.05
C GLY A 85 -3.01 -23.36 -21.29
N ASP A 86 -2.17 -23.29 -22.32
CA ASP A 86 -2.47 -22.72 -23.64
C ASP A 86 -3.94 -23.02 -23.94
N CYS A 87 -4.81 -22.02 -23.68
CA CYS A 87 -6.24 -22.24 -23.78
C CYS A 87 -6.46 -22.67 -25.22
N PRO A 88 -7.05 -23.85 -25.49
CA PRO A 88 -7.29 -24.25 -26.86
C PRO A 88 -8.03 -23.11 -27.53
N GLU A 89 -7.50 -22.71 -28.68
CA GLU A 89 -7.69 -21.48 -29.47
C GLU A 89 -9.15 -21.23 -29.94
N ASP A 90 -10.16 -21.69 -29.21
CA ASP A 90 -11.57 -21.65 -29.55
C ASP A 90 -12.37 -21.09 -28.36
N ASP A 91 -12.73 -19.80 -28.45
CA ASP A 91 -13.74 -19.05 -27.66
C ASP A 91 -13.38 -18.49 -26.27
N VAL A 92 -12.20 -17.86 -26.12
CA VAL A 92 -12.08 -16.77 -25.13
C VAL A 92 -11.53 -15.51 -25.79
N ASP A 93 -12.46 -14.62 -26.17
CA ASP A 93 -12.15 -13.22 -26.45
C ASP A 93 -11.81 -12.56 -25.10
N LEU A 94 -10.58 -12.81 -24.63
CA LEU A 94 -10.02 -12.09 -23.49
C LEU A 94 -9.73 -10.68 -23.95
N ASP A 95 -10.76 -9.83 -23.87
CA ASP A 95 -10.65 -8.39 -23.98
C ASP A 95 -9.79 -7.92 -22.79
N LEU A 96 -8.48 -7.88 -23.01
CA LEU A 96 -7.50 -7.30 -22.09
C LEU A 96 -7.54 -5.75 -22.16
N ASP A 97 -8.71 -5.17 -22.42
CA ASP A 97 -8.96 -3.77 -22.09
C ASP A 97 -9.45 -3.73 -20.64
N ALA A 98 -8.62 -3.14 -19.81
CA ALA A 98 -8.88 -2.96 -18.40
C ALA A 98 -10.11 -2.06 -18.20
N SER A 99 -11.30 -2.64 -18.13
CA SER A 99 -12.49 -2.00 -17.56
C SER A 99 -13.59 -3.04 -17.29
N ASP A 100 -14.18 -2.94 -16.09
CA ASP A 100 -15.54 -3.39 -15.75
C ASP A 100 -15.82 -4.76 -15.10
N ASP A 101 -14.82 -5.50 -14.62
CA ASP A 101 -15.06 -6.55 -13.60
C ASP A 101 -14.38 -6.23 -12.26
N MET A 102 -14.38 -4.94 -11.91
CA MET A 102 -14.52 -4.60 -10.50
C MET A 102 -15.83 -5.22 -10.07
N TYR A 103 -15.79 -6.20 -9.15
CA TYR A 103 -16.96 -6.65 -8.39
C TYR A 103 -17.62 -5.40 -7.79
N ALA A 104 -18.52 -4.79 -8.56
CA ALA A 104 -19.40 -3.77 -8.09
C ALA A 104 -20.33 -4.54 -7.16
N TYR A 105 -20.05 -4.44 -5.87
CA TYR A 105 -20.99 -4.79 -4.82
C TYR A 105 -22.32 -4.14 -5.20
N ASP A 106 -23.22 -4.91 -5.81
CA ASP A 106 -24.55 -4.47 -6.21
C ASP A 106 -25.37 -4.47 -4.92
N PRO A 107 -25.66 -3.30 -4.32
CA PRO A 107 -26.34 -3.24 -3.04
C PRO A 107 -27.85 -3.53 -3.19
N GLN A 108 -28.27 -4.12 -4.31
CA GLN A 108 -29.67 -4.39 -4.65
C GLN A 108 -30.09 -5.84 -4.43
N GLU A 109 -29.20 -6.77 -4.09
CA GLU A 109 -29.66 -8.00 -3.45
C GLU A 109 -30.11 -7.66 -2.03
N GLU A 110 -31.34 -8.03 -1.70
CA GLU A 110 -31.93 -7.88 -0.37
C GLU A 110 -31.12 -8.73 0.62
N GLU A 111 -29.96 -8.24 1.05
CA GLU A 111 -29.11 -8.91 2.04
C GLU A 111 -29.92 -9.08 3.33
N GLU A 112 -30.14 -10.34 3.71
CA GLU A 112 -30.82 -10.71 4.94
C GLU A 112 -29.96 -10.30 6.15
N PHE A 113 -30.02 -9.04 6.54
CA PHE A 113 -29.37 -8.58 7.77
C PHE A 113 -30.01 -9.28 8.98
N GLU A 114 -29.20 -10.01 9.74
CA GLU A 114 -29.65 -10.75 10.92
C GLU A 114 -30.11 -9.79 12.03
N THR A 115 -29.41 -8.68 12.22
CA THR A 115 -29.68 -7.72 13.31
C THR A 115 -29.35 -6.30 12.88
N SER A 116 -30.09 -5.32 13.40
CA SER A 116 -29.84 -3.90 13.15
C SER A 116 -29.89 -3.10 14.43
N TYR A 117 -28.93 -2.18 14.59
CA TYR A 117 -28.75 -1.36 15.79
C TYR A 117 -28.85 0.13 15.42
N GLU A 118 -29.54 0.89 16.27
CA GLU A 118 -29.66 2.35 16.12
C GLU A 118 -28.77 3.07 17.13
N PHE A 119 -27.93 3.98 16.63
CA PHE A 119 -27.05 4.81 17.45
C PHE A 119 -27.15 6.27 17.06
N THR A 120 -26.98 7.16 18.04
CA THR A 120 -26.82 8.60 17.81
C THR A 120 -25.34 8.96 17.81
N CYS A 121 -24.84 9.58 16.73
CA CYS A 121 -23.47 10.07 16.66
C CYS A 121 -23.19 11.06 17.80
N PRO A 122 -22.22 10.82 18.70
CA PRO A 122 -21.94 11.73 19.83
C PRO A 122 -21.45 13.12 19.39
N SER A 123 -20.88 13.22 18.19
CA SER A 123 -20.28 14.44 17.65
C SER A 123 -21.29 15.34 16.94
N CYS A 124 -22.19 14.77 16.13
CA CYS A 124 -23.13 15.55 15.31
C CYS A 124 -24.62 15.24 15.58
N GLN A 125 -24.93 14.36 16.53
CA GLN A 125 -26.28 13.95 16.94
C GLN A 125 -27.16 13.38 15.80
N LYS A 126 -26.57 12.98 14.67
CA LYS A 126 -27.28 12.29 13.60
C LYS A 126 -27.49 10.81 13.96
N GLY A 127 -28.65 10.28 13.63
CA GLY A 127 -28.95 8.85 13.75
C GLY A 127 -28.20 8.04 12.70
N ILE A 128 -27.61 6.94 13.13
CA ILE A 128 -26.86 5.98 12.32
C ILE A 128 -27.48 4.60 12.56
N MET A 129 -27.72 3.86 11.48
CA MET A 129 -28.11 2.46 11.52
C MET A 129 -26.89 1.60 11.20
N LEU A 130 -26.64 0.61 12.04
CA LEU A 130 -25.65 -0.44 11.82
C LEU A 130 -26.40 -1.75 11.57
N HIS A 131 -26.23 -2.33 10.40
CA HIS A 131 -26.74 -3.65 10.04
C HIS A 131 -25.61 -4.66 10.18
N GLU A 132 -25.90 -5.80 10.82
CA GLU A 132 -25.02 -6.95 10.99
C GLU A 132 -25.64 -8.13 10.25
N GLY A 133 -24.86 -8.76 9.38
CA GLY A 133 -25.26 -9.97 8.65
C GLY A 133 -24.13 -10.99 8.59
N LYS A 134 -24.45 -12.19 8.13
CA LYS A 134 -23.49 -13.24 7.82
C LYS A 134 -23.69 -13.72 6.39
N ASP A 135 -22.60 -13.90 5.66
CA ASP A 135 -22.66 -14.49 4.32
C ASP A 135 -22.82 -16.02 4.36
N GLU A 136 -22.94 -16.63 3.18
CA GLU A 136 -23.12 -18.08 3.01
C GLU A 136 -21.94 -18.91 3.55
N GLU A 137 -20.77 -18.29 3.70
CA GLU A 137 -19.55 -18.89 4.24
C GLU A 137 -19.40 -18.66 5.76
N GLY A 138 -20.28 -17.87 6.37
CA GLY A 138 -20.37 -17.61 7.80
C GLY A 138 -19.53 -16.44 8.29
N TYR A 139 -18.99 -15.60 7.39
CA TYR A 139 -18.28 -14.38 7.77
C TYR A 139 -19.25 -13.24 8.10
N LEU A 140 -18.91 -12.48 9.12
CA LEU A 140 -19.68 -11.31 9.55
C LEU A 140 -19.41 -10.12 8.64
N HIS A 141 -20.46 -9.54 8.06
CA HIS A 141 -20.40 -8.27 7.34
C HIS A 141 -21.25 -7.20 8.04
N TYR A 142 -20.86 -5.93 7.88
CA TYR A 142 -21.53 -4.79 8.48
C TYR A 142 -21.82 -3.70 7.45
N VAL A 143 -23.05 -3.20 7.45
CA VAL A 143 -23.46 -2.08 6.60
C VAL A 143 -23.87 -0.91 7.50
N ILE A 144 -23.29 0.27 7.26
CA ILE A 144 -23.59 1.48 8.02
C ILE A 144 -24.34 2.45 7.14
N GLU A 145 -25.59 2.74 7.49
CA GLU A 145 -26.44 3.67 6.75
C GLU A 145 -26.86 4.87 7.60
N PRO A 146 -27.00 6.06 7.00
CA PRO A 146 -27.63 7.19 7.67
C PRO A 146 -29.11 6.88 7.91
N TYR A 147 -29.63 7.22 9.11
CA TYR A 147 -31.04 6.99 9.41
C TYR A 147 -31.94 7.74 8.40
N PRO A 148 -32.89 7.06 7.73
CA PRO A 148 -33.72 7.68 6.71
C PRO A 148 -34.60 8.77 7.33
N GLN A 149 -34.38 10.02 6.91
CA GLN A 149 -35.04 11.23 7.45
C GLN A 149 -36.54 11.35 7.10
N SER A 150 -37.20 10.31 6.59
CA SER A 150 -38.59 10.35 6.14
C SER A 150 -39.62 9.91 7.20
N LYS A 151 -39.20 9.41 8.36
CA LYS A 151 -40.08 9.26 9.53
C LYS A 151 -39.73 10.33 10.55
N GLY A 152 -40.69 11.23 10.77
CA GLY A 152 -40.57 12.36 11.67
C GLY A 152 -40.04 11.93 13.04
N PHE A 153 -39.10 12.72 13.56
CA PHE A 153 -38.67 12.64 14.94
C PHE A 153 -39.88 12.89 15.86
N GLU A 154 -40.37 11.84 16.52
CA GLU A 154 -41.02 12.02 17.82
C GLU A 154 -39.97 11.76 18.90
N PRO A 155 -39.54 12.79 19.66
CA PRO A 155 -38.59 12.58 20.73
C PRO A 155 -39.18 11.63 21.77
N ILE A 156 -38.40 10.61 22.15
CA ILE A 156 -38.70 9.66 23.23
C ILE A 156 -38.45 10.33 24.59
N ASN A 157 -39.04 11.51 24.80
CA ASN A 157 -39.32 12.13 26.08
C ASN A 157 -40.04 13.48 25.85
N PRO A 158 -41.37 13.53 25.89
CA PRO A 158 -42.01 14.69 26.50
C PRO A 158 -41.76 14.59 28.01
N THR A 159 -41.38 15.70 28.63
CA THR A 159 -41.38 15.85 30.10
C THR A 159 -42.56 15.18 30.78
#